data_AF-D7IHL2-F1
#
_entry.id   AF-D7IHL2-F1
#
_cell.length_a   1.000
_cell.length_b   1.000
_cell.length_c   1.000
_cell.angle_alpha   90.00
_cell.angle_beta   90.00
_cell.angle_gamma   90.00
#
_symmetry.space_group_name_H-M   'P 1'
#
loop_
_entity.id
_entity.type
_entity.pdbx_description
1 polymer ?
#
loop_
_entity_poly.entity_id
_entity_poly.type
_entity_poly.pdbx_seq_one_letter_code
_entity_poly.pdbx_strand_id
1 'polypeptide(L)'
;MKTRKRKKEKEIEITKTVTVANLRRHLIVGILALLMGSFALPANAQCEAKNDAFQSGEHVMYDLYFNWKFVWVKAGIASLTTNATTYHSEPAYRINLLALGSKRADFFFKMRDTLTCVMGEKLEPRYFRKGAEEGKRYTVDEAWFSYKDGLCFAKQKRTFRDGEVQESEESDSRCIYDMLTILAQARSYDPADYKVGDKIKFPMATGRKVEEQTLIYRGKENVKAENGVTYRCLIFSLVEYDKKGKEKEVITFFVTDDKNHLPVRLDMFLNFGSAKAFLNDVRGHRHPLTSIVK
;
A
#
# COMPACT_ATOMS: atom_id res chain seq x y z
N MET A 1 -51.01 -9.93 -73.82
CA MET A 1 -50.87 -10.44 -72.43
C MET A 1 -49.42 -10.68 -71.96
N LYS A 2 -48.44 -10.96 -72.85
CA LYS A 2 -47.04 -11.29 -72.48
C LYS A 2 -46.18 -10.09 -72.01
N THR A 3 -46.47 -8.86 -72.44
CA THR A 3 -45.64 -7.66 -72.19
C THR A 3 -45.76 -7.11 -70.76
N ARG A 4 -46.92 -7.29 -70.12
CA ARG A 4 -47.18 -6.81 -68.75
C ARG A 4 -46.51 -7.70 -67.68
N LYS A 5 -46.33 -8.99 -67.99
CA LYS A 5 -45.70 -9.98 -67.09
C LYS A 5 -44.18 -9.76 -66.96
N ARG A 6 -43.48 -9.53 -68.09
CA ARG A 6 -42.03 -9.22 -68.12
C ARG A 6 -41.66 -7.92 -67.40
N LYS A 7 -42.52 -6.89 -67.46
CA LYS A 7 -42.28 -5.62 -66.75
C LYS A 7 -42.37 -5.80 -65.24
N LYS A 8 -43.36 -6.57 -64.78
CA LYS A 8 -43.56 -6.91 -63.37
C LYS A 8 -42.43 -7.80 -62.81
N GLU A 9 -41.93 -8.74 -63.61
CA GLU A 9 -40.77 -9.58 -63.24
C GLU A 9 -39.48 -8.77 -63.07
N LYS A 10 -39.17 -7.85 -63.98
CA LYS A 10 -38.01 -6.93 -63.85
C LYS A 10 -38.12 -6.01 -62.64
N GLU A 11 -39.31 -5.49 -62.35
CA GLU A 11 -39.56 -4.60 -61.21
C GLU A 11 -39.38 -5.33 -59.87
N ILE A 12 -39.81 -6.59 -59.78
CA ILE A 12 -39.59 -7.47 -58.62
C ILE A 12 -38.10 -7.79 -58.46
N GLU A 13 -37.38 -8.05 -59.55
CA GLU A 13 -35.95 -8.39 -59.53
C GLU A 13 -35.08 -7.20 -59.08
N ILE A 14 -35.40 -5.99 -59.56
CA ILE A 14 -34.76 -4.73 -59.14
C ILE A 14 -35.06 -4.44 -57.65
N THR A 15 -36.30 -4.62 -57.22
CA THR A 15 -36.69 -4.39 -55.82
C THR A 15 -35.96 -5.36 -54.88
N LYS A 16 -35.79 -6.63 -55.29
CA LYS A 16 -35.02 -7.64 -54.55
C LYS A 16 -33.53 -7.31 -54.48
N THR A 17 -32.92 -6.84 -55.57
CA THR A 17 -31.50 -6.47 -55.57
C THR A 17 -31.22 -5.24 -54.70
N VAL A 18 -32.10 -4.24 -54.73
CA VAL A 18 -31.99 -3.04 -53.87
C VAL A 18 -32.19 -3.38 -52.38
N THR A 19 -33.13 -4.26 -52.04
CA THR A 19 -33.32 -4.72 -50.65
C THR A 19 -32.14 -5.54 -50.14
N VAL A 20 -31.56 -6.42 -50.96
CA VAL A 20 -30.36 -7.19 -50.59
C VAL A 20 -29.14 -6.28 -50.43
N ALA A 21 -28.98 -5.26 -51.29
CA ALA A 21 -27.89 -4.29 -51.17
C ALA A 21 -28.00 -3.43 -49.90
N ASN A 22 -29.21 -2.95 -49.56
CA ASN A 22 -29.45 -2.21 -48.32
C ASN A 22 -29.25 -3.10 -47.09
N LEU A 23 -29.71 -4.36 -47.12
CA LEU A 23 -29.49 -5.31 -46.03
C LEU A 23 -28.00 -5.58 -45.81
N ARG A 24 -27.21 -5.77 -46.88
CA ARG A 24 -25.75 -5.91 -46.79
C ARG A 24 -25.08 -4.66 -46.24
N ARG A 25 -25.51 -3.46 -46.65
CA ARG A 25 -24.99 -2.19 -46.15
C ARG A 25 -25.28 -2.01 -44.65
N HIS A 26 -26.49 -2.33 -44.21
CA HIS A 26 -26.85 -2.28 -42.78
C HIS A 26 -26.11 -3.35 -41.97
N LEU A 27 -25.88 -4.54 -42.54
CA LEU A 27 -25.08 -5.59 -41.89
C LEU A 27 -23.61 -5.16 -41.72
N ILE A 28 -23.01 -4.56 -42.75
CA ILE A 28 -21.63 -4.06 -42.70
C ILE A 28 -21.49 -2.92 -41.69
N VAL A 29 -22.43 -1.97 -41.68
CA VAL A 29 -22.45 -0.87 -40.69
C VAL A 29 -22.66 -1.42 -39.27
N GLY A 30 -23.51 -2.43 -39.09
CA GLY A 30 -23.69 -3.12 -37.81
C GLY A 30 -22.43 -3.83 -37.32
N ILE A 31 -21.69 -4.51 -38.21
CA ILE A 31 -20.43 -5.19 -37.89
C ILE A 31 -19.32 -4.17 -37.56
N LEU A 32 -19.23 -3.05 -38.28
CA LEU A 32 -18.28 -1.97 -37.98
C LEU A 32 -18.60 -1.27 -36.64
N ALA A 33 -19.88 -1.09 -36.31
CA ALA A 33 -20.29 -0.56 -35.02
C ALA A 33 -19.98 -1.55 -33.87
N LEU A 34 -20.09 -2.86 -34.12
CA LEU A 34 -19.71 -3.90 -33.15
C LEU A 34 -18.19 -3.93 -32.91
N LEU A 35 -17.38 -3.76 -33.96
CA LEU A 35 -15.91 -3.73 -33.90
C LEU A 35 -15.37 -2.45 -33.23
N MET A 36 -16.08 -1.32 -33.33
CA MET A 36 -15.74 -0.08 -32.63
C MET A 36 -16.23 -0.03 -31.17
N GLY A 37 -17.11 -0.95 -30.75
CA GLY A 37 -17.62 -1.05 -29.38
C GLY A 37 -16.72 -1.80 -28.40
N SER A 38 -15.73 -2.56 -28.91
CA SER A 38 -14.70 -3.22 -28.11
C SER A 38 -13.52 -2.28 -27.82
N PHE A 39 -13.80 -1.12 -27.21
CA PHE A 39 -12.78 -0.48 -26.39
C PHE A 39 -12.58 -1.39 -25.17
N ALA A 40 -11.46 -2.12 -25.14
CA ALA A 40 -11.00 -2.73 -23.91
C ALA A 40 -10.90 -1.59 -22.88
N LEU A 41 -11.86 -1.55 -21.95
CA LEU A 41 -11.70 -0.71 -20.76
C LEU A 41 -10.36 -1.11 -20.16
N PRO A 42 -9.46 -0.16 -19.84
CA PRO A 42 -8.26 -0.51 -19.12
C PRO A 42 -8.70 -1.28 -17.89
N ALA A 43 -8.15 -2.48 -17.73
CA ALA A 43 -8.31 -3.22 -16.48
C ALA A 43 -7.70 -2.32 -15.40
N ASN A 44 -8.54 -1.56 -14.69
CA ASN A 44 -8.10 -0.77 -13.57
C ASN A 44 -7.39 -1.75 -12.62
N ALA A 45 -6.14 -1.48 -12.31
CA ALA A 45 -5.45 -2.23 -11.28
C ALA A 45 -6.31 -2.12 -10.01
N GLN A 46 -6.68 -3.24 -9.39
CA GLN A 46 -7.61 -3.26 -8.25
C GLN A 46 -7.05 -2.57 -7.00
N CYS A 47 -5.83 -2.03 -7.07
CA CYS A 47 -5.06 -1.47 -5.96
C CYS A 47 -4.87 0.03 -6.04
N GLU A 48 -5.54 0.68 -6.98
CA GLU A 48 -5.53 2.12 -7.09
C GLU A 48 -6.27 2.75 -5.91
N ALA A 49 -5.57 3.60 -5.18
CA ALA A 49 -6.10 4.46 -4.14
C ALA A 49 -5.66 5.91 -4.39
N LYS A 50 -6.49 6.86 -3.96
CA LYS A 50 -6.15 8.27 -4.05
C LYS A 50 -5.17 8.63 -2.93
N ASN A 51 -4.04 9.23 -3.30
CA ASN A 51 -3.16 9.85 -2.30
C ASN A 51 -3.75 11.19 -1.87
N ASP A 52 -4.23 11.23 -0.63
CA ASP A 52 -4.73 12.44 0.01
C ASP A 52 -3.88 12.89 1.21
N ALA A 53 -2.85 12.15 1.60
CA ALA A 53 -2.21 12.33 2.91
C ALA A 53 -0.79 12.87 2.88
N PHE A 54 -0.01 12.55 1.85
CA PHE A 54 1.41 12.91 1.78
C PHE A 54 1.79 13.45 0.40
N GLN A 55 2.99 14.00 0.30
CA GLN A 55 3.57 14.50 -0.95
C GLN A 55 5.09 14.26 -1.00
N SER A 56 5.68 14.42 -2.18
CA SER A 56 7.14 14.42 -2.32
C SER A 56 7.78 15.54 -1.49
N GLY A 57 8.91 15.24 -0.85
CA GLY A 57 9.62 16.15 0.05
C GLY A 57 9.23 15.98 1.53
N GLU A 58 8.25 15.12 1.85
CA GLU A 58 7.92 14.78 3.24
C GLU A 58 9.11 14.08 3.91
N HIS A 59 9.47 14.56 5.10
CA HIS A 59 10.50 13.96 5.95
C HIS A 59 10.03 13.96 7.40
N VAL A 60 9.96 12.77 7.98
CA VAL A 60 9.49 12.53 9.34
C VAL A 60 10.58 11.84 10.14
N MET A 61 10.96 12.43 11.27
CA MET A 61 12.00 11.94 12.15
C MET A 61 11.40 11.42 13.45
N TYR A 62 11.96 10.33 13.96
CA TYR A 62 11.53 9.70 15.19
C TYR A 62 12.70 9.44 16.12
N ASP A 63 12.44 9.56 17.42
CA ASP A 63 13.30 9.02 18.46
C ASP A 63 12.83 7.62 18.84
N LEU A 64 13.76 6.67 18.84
CA LEU A 64 13.50 5.28 19.21
C LEU A 64 13.89 5.07 20.66
N TYR A 65 12.99 4.49 21.44
CA TYR A 65 13.18 4.11 22.83
C TYR A 65 13.00 2.61 22.98
N PHE A 66 13.86 2.01 23.80
CA PHE A 66 13.73 0.60 24.19
C PHE A 66 13.47 0.52 25.68
N ASN A 67 12.58 -0.39 26.09
CA ASN A 67 12.31 -0.63 27.49
C ASN A 67 13.38 -1.55 28.09
N TRP A 68 14.27 -0.99 28.90
CA TRP A 68 15.25 -1.76 29.67
C TRP A 68 14.74 -1.97 31.09
N LYS A 69 14.22 -3.17 31.38
CA LYS A 69 13.59 -3.55 32.66
C LYS A 69 12.43 -2.60 33.03
N PHE A 70 12.73 -1.51 33.74
CA PHE A 70 11.77 -0.52 34.24
C PHE A 70 12.00 0.90 33.68
N VAL A 71 13.01 1.10 32.84
CA VAL A 71 13.40 2.43 32.34
C VAL A 71 13.38 2.44 30.81
N TRP A 72 12.76 3.48 30.25
CA TRP A 72 12.82 3.76 28.82
C TRP A 72 14.12 4.49 28.49
N VAL A 73 14.93 3.89 27.61
CA VAL A 73 16.21 4.45 27.19
C VAL A 73 16.14 4.78 25.71
N LYS A 74 16.56 6.00 25.34
CA LYS A 74 16.70 6.38 23.93
C LYS A 74 17.74 5.47 23.28
N ALA A 75 17.26 4.62 22.39
CA ALA A 75 18.01 3.55 21.77
C ALA A 75 18.47 3.91 20.35
N GLY A 76 17.88 4.91 19.70
CA GLY A 76 18.23 5.28 18.33
C GLY A 76 17.33 6.35 17.73
N ILE A 77 17.36 6.44 16.40
CA ILE A 77 16.49 7.32 15.60
C ILE A 77 15.90 6.54 14.42
N ALA A 78 14.78 7.01 13.90
CA ALA A 78 14.30 6.62 12.59
C ALA A 78 13.99 7.84 11.72
N SER A 79 14.11 7.69 10.41
CA SER A 79 13.85 8.72 9.39
C SER A 79 13.01 8.11 8.27
N LEU A 80 11.83 8.67 8.06
CA LEU A 80 10.95 8.35 6.95
C LEU A 80 11.01 9.49 5.93
N THR A 81 11.34 9.19 4.68
CA THR A 81 11.42 10.17 3.58
C THR A 81 10.54 9.74 2.42
N THR A 82 9.82 10.68 1.82
CA THR A 82 9.00 10.44 0.63
C THR A 82 9.48 11.34 -0.51
N ASN A 83 9.80 10.76 -1.66
CA ASN A 83 10.28 11.49 -2.83
C ASN A 83 9.56 11.01 -4.10
N ALA A 84 9.33 11.91 -5.04
CA ALA A 84 8.96 11.55 -6.40
C ALA A 84 10.14 10.80 -7.07
N THR A 85 9.81 9.78 -7.86
CA THR A 85 10.76 8.96 -8.63
C THR A 85 10.07 8.51 -9.91
N THR A 86 10.79 7.78 -10.75
CA THR A 86 10.20 6.94 -11.79
C THR A 86 10.45 5.46 -11.48
N TYR A 87 9.53 4.60 -11.91
CA TYR A 87 9.68 3.14 -11.91
C TYR A 87 9.26 2.60 -13.28
N HIS A 88 10.16 1.90 -13.98
CA HIS A 88 9.96 1.51 -15.38
C HIS A 88 9.48 2.66 -16.29
N SER A 89 10.03 3.87 -16.07
CA SER A 89 9.68 5.12 -16.79
C SER A 89 8.28 5.70 -16.49
N GLU A 90 7.54 5.13 -15.54
CA GLU A 90 6.28 5.70 -15.05
C GLU A 90 6.51 6.53 -13.77
N PRO A 91 5.80 7.66 -13.57
CA PRO A 91 5.83 8.41 -12.32
C PRO A 91 5.45 7.56 -11.11
N ALA A 92 6.19 7.72 -10.02
CA ALA A 92 6.03 6.93 -8.80
C ALA A 92 6.49 7.71 -7.57
N TYR A 93 6.13 7.20 -6.39
CA TYR A 93 6.71 7.62 -5.11
C TYR A 93 7.72 6.58 -4.63
N ARG A 94 8.84 7.06 -4.09
CA ARG A 94 9.78 6.27 -3.29
C ARG A 94 9.70 6.71 -1.84
N ILE A 95 9.43 5.76 -0.96
CA ILE A 95 9.50 5.99 0.48
C ILE A 95 10.70 5.21 1.03
N ASN A 96 11.56 5.88 1.79
CA ASN A 96 12.62 5.22 2.53
C ASN A 96 12.39 5.38 4.03
N LEU A 97 12.56 4.29 4.77
CA LEU A 97 12.62 4.27 6.22
C LEU A 97 14.00 3.78 6.66
N LEU A 98 14.74 4.64 7.33
CA LEU A 98 15.99 4.30 7.99
C LEU A 98 15.74 4.18 9.49
N ALA A 99 16.17 3.09 10.12
CA ALA A 99 16.15 2.93 11.57
C ALA A 99 17.56 2.59 12.07
N LEU A 100 18.11 3.47 12.90
CA LEU A 100 19.51 3.44 13.33
C LEU A 100 19.58 3.44 14.85
N GLY A 101 20.07 2.33 15.41
CA GLY A 101 20.48 2.26 16.81
C GLY A 101 21.61 3.24 17.15
N SER A 102 21.66 3.67 18.40
CA SER A 102 22.74 4.48 18.95
C SER A 102 23.98 3.63 19.23
N LYS A 103 25.17 4.24 19.21
CA LYS A 103 26.42 3.55 19.56
C LYS A 103 26.37 2.87 20.94
N ARG A 104 25.64 3.45 21.89
CA ARG A 104 25.45 2.86 23.24
C ARG A 104 24.55 1.62 23.18
N ALA A 105 23.48 1.67 22.39
CA ALA A 105 22.59 0.53 22.19
C ALA A 105 23.29 -0.62 21.44
N ASP A 106 24.19 -0.30 20.50
CA ASP A 106 24.93 -1.29 19.71
C ASP A 106 25.77 -2.25 20.57
N PHE A 107 26.21 -1.83 21.77
CA PHE A 107 26.93 -2.69 22.70
C PHE A 107 26.09 -3.89 23.17
N PHE A 108 24.77 -3.72 23.25
CA PHE A 108 23.84 -4.78 23.66
C PHE A 108 23.16 -5.44 22.46
N PHE A 109 22.69 -4.64 21.50
CA PHE A 109 22.03 -5.11 20.31
C PHE A 109 22.14 -4.08 19.18
N LYS A 110 22.94 -4.39 18.16
CA LYS A 110 23.05 -3.56 16.95
C LYS A 110 21.75 -3.67 16.14
N MET A 111 21.17 -2.52 15.77
CA MET A 111 19.99 -2.46 14.90
C MET A 111 20.23 -1.42 13.80
N ARG A 112 20.29 -1.87 12.55
CA ARG A 112 20.46 -1.03 11.36
C ARG A 112 19.55 -1.55 10.27
N ASP A 113 18.40 -0.91 10.15
CA ASP A 113 17.39 -1.30 9.17
C ASP A 113 17.25 -0.19 8.12
N THR A 114 17.18 -0.60 6.87
CA THR A 114 16.93 0.27 5.72
C THR A 114 15.84 -0.36 4.88
N LEU A 115 14.70 0.31 4.83
CA LEU A 115 13.55 -0.10 4.05
C LEU A 115 13.33 0.93 2.95
N THR A 116 13.03 0.45 1.77
CA THR A 116 12.67 1.26 0.62
C THR A 116 11.49 0.60 -0.06
N CYS A 117 10.43 1.36 -0.32
CA CYS A 117 9.39 0.95 -1.23
C CYS A 117 9.27 1.92 -2.39
N VAL A 118 8.71 1.41 -3.49
CA VAL A 118 8.27 2.17 -4.64
C VAL A 118 6.81 1.81 -4.91
N MET A 119 5.98 2.84 -5.05
CA MET A 119 4.55 2.71 -5.36
C MET A 119 4.20 3.69 -6.48
N GLY A 120 3.18 3.36 -7.27
CA GLY A 120 2.69 4.30 -8.27
C GLY A 120 2.02 5.52 -7.65
N GLU A 121 1.64 6.49 -8.49
CA GLU A 121 0.93 7.69 -8.03
C GLU A 121 -0.47 7.39 -7.47
N LYS A 122 -1.03 6.23 -7.84
CA LYS A 122 -2.27 5.70 -7.30
C LYS A 122 -2.03 4.73 -6.13
N LEU A 123 -0.87 4.84 -5.47
CA LEU A 123 -0.50 4.12 -4.25
C LEU A 123 -0.42 2.59 -4.38
N GLU A 124 -0.45 2.05 -5.59
CA GLU A 124 -0.30 0.63 -5.81
C GLU A 124 1.18 0.21 -5.61
N PRO A 125 1.46 -0.82 -4.78
CA PRO A 125 2.81 -1.35 -4.59
C PRO A 125 3.47 -1.77 -5.90
N ARG A 126 4.76 -1.45 -6.07
CA ARG A 126 5.55 -1.89 -7.23
C ARG A 126 6.79 -2.68 -6.79
N TYR A 127 7.51 -2.18 -5.81
CA TYR A 127 8.71 -2.82 -5.27
C TYR A 127 8.92 -2.50 -3.80
N PHE A 128 9.45 -3.46 -3.05
CA PHE A 128 9.88 -3.29 -1.67
C PHE A 128 11.24 -3.94 -1.47
N ARG A 129 12.06 -3.31 -0.63
CA ARG A 129 13.31 -3.86 -0.12
C ARG A 129 13.50 -3.50 1.33
N LYS A 130 13.82 -4.48 2.17
CA LYS A 130 14.27 -4.31 3.56
C LYS A 130 15.64 -4.96 3.74
N GLY A 131 16.67 -4.17 3.99
CA GLY A 131 17.92 -4.65 4.55
C GLY A 131 17.90 -4.48 6.07
N ALA A 132 18.05 -5.57 6.82
CA ALA A 132 18.01 -5.55 8.27
C ALA A 132 19.29 -6.17 8.85
N GLU A 133 20.00 -5.40 9.67
CA GLU A 133 21.12 -5.87 10.49
C GLU A 133 20.72 -5.78 11.97
N GLU A 134 20.32 -6.92 12.52
CA GLU A 134 19.76 -7.06 13.86
C GLU A 134 20.61 -8.04 14.68
N GLY A 135 21.47 -7.51 15.55
CA GLY A 135 22.48 -8.25 16.28
C GLY A 135 23.49 -8.90 15.33
N LYS A 136 23.50 -10.24 15.32
CA LYS A 136 24.33 -11.04 14.40
C LYS A 136 23.61 -11.40 13.09
N ARG A 137 22.29 -11.18 13.02
CA ARG A 137 21.47 -11.53 11.87
C ARG A 137 21.60 -10.43 10.82
N TYR A 138 21.68 -10.84 9.56
CA TYR A 138 21.54 -9.95 8.44
C TYR A 138 20.66 -10.62 7.39
N THR A 139 19.64 -9.90 6.94
CA THR A 139 18.74 -10.33 5.89
C THR A 139 18.45 -9.19 4.94
N VAL A 140 18.31 -9.52 3.66
CA VAL A 140 17.75 -8.65 2.63
C VAL A 140 16.47 -9.28 2.13
N ASP A 141 15.34 -8.65 2.42
CA ASP A 141 14.03 -9.03 1.92
C ASP A 141 13.65 -8.13 0.76
N GLU A 142 13.20 -8.72 -0.34
CA GLU A 142 12.70 -8.01 -1.52
C GLU A 142 11.32 -8.54 -1.87
N ALA A 143 10.46 -7.66 -2.37
CA ALA A 143 9.19 -8.04 -2.97
C ALA A 143 8.94 -7.23 -4.25
N TRP A 144 8.52 -7.91 -5.31
CA TRP A 144 8.06 -7.33 -6.57
C TRP A 144 6.58 -7.60 -6.73
N PHE A 145 5.83 -6.53 -7.02
CA PHE A 145 4.38 -6.59 -7.15
C PHE A 145 3.98 -6.43 -8.62
N SER A 146 3.06 -7.28 -9.07
CA SER A 146 2.49 -7.19 -10.40
C SER A 146 0.99 -7.48 -10.40
N TYR A 147 0.28 -6.95 -11.40
CA TYR A 147 -1.18 -7.00 -11.47
C TYR A 147 -1.58 -7.59 -12.81
N LYS A 148 -2.27 -8.72 -12.78
CA LYS A 148 -2.72 -9.43 -13.99
C LYS A 148 -4.00 -10.20 -13.71
N ASP A 149 -4.94 -10.20 -14.66
CA ASP A 149 -6.17 -10.99 -14.61
C ASP A 149 -7.00 -10.77 -13.33
N GLY A 150 -6.98 -9.55 -12.77
CA GLY A 150 -7.67 -9.23 -11.52
C GLY A 150 -7.07 -9.88 -10.27
N LEU A 151 -5.77 -10.18 -10.31
CA LEU A 151 -4.98 -10.67 -9.17
C LEU A 151 -3.77 -9.76 -8.95
N CYS A 152 -3.42 -9.58 -7.68
CA CYS A 152 -2.14 -9.04 -7.25
C CYS A 152 -1.18 -10.20 -6.99
N PHE A 153 0.00 -10.17 -7.62
CA PHE A 153 1.07 -11.14 -7.41
C PHE A 153 2.19 -10.49 -6.61
N ALA A 154 2.72 -11.20 -5.62
CA ALA A 154 3.88 -10.79 -4.84
C ALA A 154 4.98 -11.85 -4.95
N LYS A 155 5.99 -11.55 -5.77
CA LYS A 155 7.22 -12.34 -5.81
C LYS A 155 8.15 -11.85 -4.72
N GLN A 156 8.57 -12.72 -3.82
CA GLN A 156 9.38 -12.40 -2.66
C GLN A 156 10.71 -13.13 -2.71
N LYS A 157 11.76 -12.48 -2.19
CA LYS A 157 13.09 -13.05 -2.07
C LYS A 157 13.72 -12.61 -0.76
N ARG A 158 14.23 -13.56 0.01
CA ARG A 158 15.05 -13.34 1.20
C ARG A 158 16.46 -13.83 0.95
N THR A 159 17.45 -12.97 1.19
CA THR A 159 18.88 -13.32 1.15
C THR A 159 19.49 -13.19 2.53
N PHE A 160 20.18 -14.23 3.00
CA PHE A 160 20.85 -14.27 4.29
C PHE A 160 22.33 -13.87 4.18
N ARG A 161 22.98 -13.66 5.34
CA ARG A 161 24.40 -13.24 5.41
C ARG A 161 25.37 -14.20 4.74
N ASP A 162 25.08 -15.49 4.77
CA ASP A 162 25.88 -16.56 4.16
C ASP A 162 25.60 -16.74 2.65
N GLY A 163 24.67 -15.96 2.10
CA GLY A 163 24.26 -16.04 0.71
C GLY A 163 23.13 -17.02 0.44
N GLU A 164 22.57 -17.70 1.45
CA GLU A 164 21.35 -18.50 1.28
C GLU A 164 20.23 -17.60 0.73
N VAL A 165 19.48 -18.12 -0.26
CA VAL A 165 18.35 -17.43 -0.86
C VAL A 165 17.09 -18.28 -0.69
N GLN A 166 16.01 -17.65 -0.23
CA GLN A 166 14.67 -18.21 -0.20
C GLN A 166 13.77 -17.37 -1.08
N GLU A 167 12.99 -18.00 -1.96
CA GLU A 167 12.06 -17.31 -2.85
C GLU A 167 10.66 -17.89 -2.69
N SER A 168 9.66 -17.03 -2.87
CA SER A 168 8.26 -17.42 -2.91
C SER A 168 7.47 -16.51 -3.84
N GLU A 169 6.34 -17.00 -4.32
CA GLU A 169 5.43 -16.22 -5.13
C GLU A 169 4.01 -16.62 -4.77
N GLU A 170 3.22 -15.63 -4.33
CA GLU A 170 1.82 -15.82 -4.01
C GLU A 170 0.97 -14.76 -4.71
N SER A 171 -0.33 -15.04 -4.82
CA SER A 171 -1.30 -14.08 -5.37
C SER A 171 -2.55 -14.02 -4.51
N ASP A 172 -3.23 -12.88 -4.57
CA ASP A 172 -4.53 -12.64 -3.94
C ASP A 172 -5.38 -11.80 -4.90
N SER A 173 -6.70 -12.02 -4.86
CA SER A 173 -7.69 -11.17 -5.53
C SER A 173 -7.78 -9.76 -4.94
N ARG A 174 -7.32 -9.60 -3.69
CA ARG A 174 -7.10 -8.33 -3.01
C ARG A 174 -5.68 -7.86 -3.23
N CYS A 175 -5.43 -6.61 -2.92
CA CYS A 175 -4.11 -6.01 -3.01
C CYS A 175 -3.20 -6.49 -1.90
N ILE A 176 -2.03 -6.99 -2.29
CA ILE A 176 -0.96 -7.37 -1.39
C ILE A 176 -0.05 -6.16 -1.19
N TYR A 177 0.24 -5.83 0.06
CA TYR A 177 1.09 -4.69 0.41
C TYR A 177 2.39 -5.13 1.09
N ASP A 178 3.40 -4.27 1.07
CA ASP A 178 4.48 -4.31 2.05
C ASP A 178 4.19 -3.31 3.18
N MET A 179 5.01 -3.31 4.22
CA MET A 179 4.78 -2.48 5.40
C MET A 179 4.81 -0.97 5.15
N LEU A 180 5.57 -0.48 4.16
CA LEU A 180 5.64 0.95 3.86
C LEU A 180 4.52 1.37 2.91
N THR A 181 4.17 0.53 1.93
CA THR A 181 3.06 0.80 1.02
C THR A 181 1.70 0.76 1.75
N ILE A 182 1.46 -0.20 2.64
CA ILE A 182 0.24 -0.19 3.46
C ILE A 182 0.20 1.01 4.40
N LEU A 183 1.35 1.42 4.97
CA LEU A 183 1.42 2.63 5.80
C LEU A 183 1.02 3.86 4.98
N ALA A 184 1.56 4.02 3.77
CA ALA A 184 1.26 5.14 2.89
C ALA A 184 -0.23 5.16 2.47
N GLN A 185 -0.79 4.00 2.16
CA GLN A 185 -2.18 3.89 1.75
C GLN A 185 -3.15 4.10 2.92
N ALA A 186 -2.87 3.50 4.09
CA ALA A 186 -3.69 3.66 5.28
C ALA A 186 -3.80 5.12 5.73
N ARG A 187 -2.78 5.93 5.47
CA ARG A 187 -2.81 7.38 5.71
C ARG A 187 -3.84 8.11 4.85
N SER A 188 -4.29 7.54 3.73
CA SER A 188 -5.30 8.15 2.86
C SER A 188 -6.72 7.62 3.12
N TYR A 189 -6.92 6.78 4.13
CA TYR A 189 -8.26 6.31 4.51
C TYR A 189 -9.00 7.33 5.35
N ASP A 190 -10.32 7.42 5.14
CA ASP A 190 -11.19 8.25 5.94
C ASP A 190 -11.69 7.46 7.17
N PRO A 191 -11.30 7.87 8.40
CA PRO A 191 -11.71 7.19 9.61
C PRO A 191 -13.10 7.61 10.12
N ALA A 192 -13.83 8.50 9.42
CA ALA A 192 -15.08 9.09 9.91
C ALA A 192 -16.12 8.05 10.34
N ASP A 193 -16.20 6.92 9.64
CA ASP A 193 -17.17 5.85 9.90
C ASP A 193 -16.65 4.72 10.80
N TYR A 194 -15.38 4.79 11.24
CA TYR A 194 -14.79 3.74 12.05
C TYR A 194 -15.33 3.73 13.48
N LYS A 195 -15.67 2.53 13.96
CA LYS A 195 -16.09 2.23 15.32
C LYS A 195 -15.01 1.45 16.05
N VAL A 196 -14.86 1.70 17.35
CA VAL A 196 -13.90 0.98 18.18
C VAL A 196 -14.16 -0.51 18.07
N GLY A 197 -13.12 -1.27 17.71
CA GLY A 197 -13.21 -2.72 17.46
C GLY A 197 -13.35 -3.11 15.99
N ASP A 198 -13.55 -2.17 15.07
CA ASP A 198 -13.56 -2.45 13.63
C ASP A 198 -12.25 -3.08 13.19
N LYS A 199 -12.35 -4.17 12.42
CA LYS A 199 -11.22 -4.98 11.95
C LYS A 199 -11.03 -4.80 10.45
N ILE A 200 -9.87 -4.31 10.07
CA ILE A 200 -9.43 -4.20 8.68
C ILE A 200 -8.44 -5.32 8.43
N LYS A 201 -8.71 -6.18 7.45
CA LYS A 201 -7.81 -7.28 7.09
C LYS A 201 -7.24 -7.07 5.71
N PHE A 202 -5.94 -7.34 5.56
CA PHE A 202 -5.24 -7.18 4.31
C PHE A 202 -4.10 -8.20 4.18
N PRO A 203 -3.81 -8.69 2.96
CA PRO A 203 -2.66 -9.53 2.73
C PRO A 203 -1.38 -8.67 2.67
N MET A 204 -0.33 -9.13 3.34
CA MET A 204 0.96 -8.42 3.41
C MET A 204 2.11 -9.35 3.05
N ALA A 205 2.98 -8.92 2.16
CA ALA A 205 4.24 -9.57 1.86
C ALA A 205 5.24 -9.36 3.01
N THR A 206 5.75 -10.45 3.57
CA THR A 206 6.70 -10.43 4.72
C THR A 206 8.14 -10.75 4.32
N GLY A 207 8.39 -10.94 3.02
CA GLY A 207 9.67 -11.38 2.47
C GLY A 207 9.86 -12.90 2.50
N ARG A 208 8.90 -13.65 3.06
CA ARG A 208 8.88 -15.12 3.08
C ARG A 208 7.62 -15.70 2.48
N LYS A 209 6.49 -15.08 2.80
CA LYS A 209 5.16 -15.42 2.30
C LYS A 209 4.23 -14.23 2.51
N VAL A 210 3.11 -14.25 1.83
CA VAL A 210 1.96 -13.38 2.03
C VAL A 210 1.20 -13.87 3.25
N GLU A 211 1.03 -12.98 4.22
CA GLU A 211 0.31 -13.24 5.46
C GLU A 211 -0.89 -12.32 5.59
N GLU A 212 -2.02 -12.86 6.04
CA GLU A 212 -3.19 -12.05 6.39
C GLU A 212 -2.90 -11.27 7.68
N GLN A 213 -2.94 -9.95 7.60
CA GLN A 213 -2.78 -9.04 8.72
C GLN A 213 -4.14 -8.52 9.19
N THR A 214 -4.25 -8.20 10.48
CA THR A 214 -5.46 -7.58 11.04
C THR A 214 -5.10 -6.30 11.79
N LEU A 215 -5.64 -5.18 11.32
CA LEU A 215 -5.58 -3.88 11.98
C LEU A 215 -6.91 -3.60 12.67
N ILE A 216 -6.86 -3.18 13.93
CA ILE A 216 -8.06 -2.90 14.75
C ILE A 216 -8.06 -1.43 15.15
N TYR A 217 -9.15 -0.72 14.90
CA TYR A 217 -9.32 0.64 15.40
C TYR A 217 -9.62 0.63 16.90
N ARG A 218 -8.81 1.33 17.70
CA ARG A 218 -8.88 1.36 19.16
C ARG A 218 -9.46 2.67 19.72
N GLY A 219 -9.76 3.65 18.87
CA GLY A 219 -10.35 4.93 19.28
C GLY A 219 -9.38 6.10 19.14
N LYS A 220 -9.53 7.11 19.99
CA LYS A 220 -8.77 8.37 19.94
C LYS A 220 -8.12 8.69 21.27
N GLU A 221 -6.93 9.28 21.24
CA GLU A 221 -6.20 9.76 22.43
C GLU A 221 -5.29 10.95 22.07
N ASN A 222 -5.03 11.81 23.06
CA ASN A 222 -4.05 12.87 22.93
C ASN A 222 -2.65 12.35 23.26
N VAL A 223 -1.72 12.42 22.29
CA VAL A 223 -0.35 11.94 22.45
C VAL A 223 0.63 13.10 22.39
N LYS A 224 1.46 13.22 23.43
CA LYS A 224 2.60 14.14 23.44
C LYS A 224 3.79 13.50 22.71
N ALA A 225 4.31 14.20 21.72
CA ALA A 225 5.49 13.81 20.94
C ALA A 225 6.78 14.43 21.52
N GLU A 226 7.94 14.06 20.95
CA GLU A 226 9.25 14.52 21.41
C GLU A 226 9.57 15.97 21.02
N ASN A 227 8.88 16.53 20.03
CA ASN A 227 8.90 17.97 19.77
C ASN A 227 8.16 18.81 20.83
N GLY A 228 7.63 18.19 21.89
CA GLY A 228 6.90 18.86 22.95
C GLY A 228 5.46 19.21 22.59
N VAL A 229 4.99 18.89 21.39
CA VAL A 229 3.63 19.14 20.92
C VAL A 229 2.73 17.95 21.24
N THR A 230 1.49 18.24 21.63
CA THR A 230 0.43 17.24 21.83
C THR A 230 -0.48 17.20 20.61
N TYR A 231 -0.71 16.00 20.08
CA TYR A 231 -1.55 15.74 18.91
C TYR A 231 -2.76 14.92 19.32
N ARG A 232 -3.93 15.25 18.76
CA ARG A 232 -5.08 14.33 18.75
C ARG A 232 -4.74 13.19 17.80
N CYS A 233 -4.79 11.97 18.27
CA CYS A 233 -4.42 10.79 17.50
C CYS A 233 -5.56 9.78 17.42
N LEU A 234 -5.65 9.11 16.27
CA LEU A 234 -6.37 7.86 16.06
C LEU A 234 -5.43 6.71 16.42
N ILE A 235 -5.97 5.68 17.08
CA ILE A 235 -5.21 4.54 17.56
C ILE A 235 -5.59 3.30 16.76
N PHE A 236 -4.60 2.60 16.22
CA PHE A 236 -4.78 1.33 15.52
C PHE A 236 -3.83 0.27 16.06
N SER A 237 -4.29 -0.94 16.31
CA SER A 237 -3.45 -2.07 16.70
C SER A 237 -3.35 -3.08 15.57
N LEU A 238 -2.14 -3.36 15.11
CA LEU A 238 -1.86 -4.55 14.31
C LEU A 238 -1.74 -5.75 15.26
N VAL A 239 -2.57 -6.76 15.04
CA VAL A 239 -2.67 -7.93 15.91
C VAL A 239 -2.39 -9.23 15.18
N GLU A 240 -1.76 -10.16 15.89
CA GLU A 240 -1.71 -11.57 15.57
C GLU A 240 -2.70 -12.33 16.45
N TYR A 241 -3.06 -13.54 16.02
CA TYR A 241 -3.90 -14.45 16.82
C TYR A 241 -3.08 -15.66 17.22
N ASP A 242 -3.11 -16.01 18.51
CA ASP A 242 -2.49 -17.24 18.97
C ASP A 242 -3.31 -18.49 18.56
N LYS A 243 -2.79 -19.69 18.87
CA LYS A 243 -3.47 -20.96 18.55
C LYS A 243 -4.85 -21.11 19.21
N LYS A 244 -5.17 -20.30 20.23
CA LYS A 244 -6.46 -20.29 20.93
C LYS A 244 -7.37 -19.15 20.44
N GLY A 245 -6.95 -18.42 19.41
CA GLY A 245 -7.70 -17.29 18.85
C GLY A 245 -7.63 -16.01 19.69
N LYS A 246 -6.72 -15.92 20.67
CA LYS A 246 -6.55 -14.71 21.46
C LYS A 246 -5.74 -13.67 20.69
N GLU A 247 -6.23 -12.43 20.69
CA GLU A 247 -5.51 -11.29 20.13
C GLU A 247 -4.20 -11.06 20.88
N LYS A 248 -3.12 -10.91 20.12
CA LYS A 248 -1.80 -10.48 20.59
C LYS A 248 -1.41 -9.23 19.79
N GLU A 249 -1.31 -8.10 20.47
CA GLU A 249 -0.86 -6.86 19.84
C GLU A 249 0.63 -6.97 19.46
N VAL A 250 0.93 -6.62 18.21
CA VAL A 250 2.30 -6.62 17.68
C VAL A 250 2.80 -5.18 17.58
N ILE A 251 1.96 -4.29 17.03
CA ILE A 251 2.27 -2.86 16.90
C ILE A 251 1.01 -2.05 17.17
N THR A 252 1.12 -0.97 17.95
CA THR A 252 0.07 0.04 18.08
C THR A 252 0.54 1.35 17.46
N PHE A 253 -0.23 1.85 16.51
CA PHE A 253 0.00 3.11 15.80
C PHE A 253 -0.88 4.20 16.39
N PHE A 254 -0.28 5.35 16.65
CA PHE A 254 -0.97 6.59 17.00
C PHE A 254 -0.73 7.55 15.85
N VAL A 255 -1.74 7.79 15.02
CA VAL A 255 -1.65 8.66 13.84
C VAL A 255 -2.47 9.93 14.05
N THR A 256 -2.03 11.08 13.54
CA THR A 256 -2.77 12.34 13.71
C THR A 256 -4.21 12.23 13.22
N ASP A 257 -5.15 12.79 13.98
CA ASP A 257 -6.55 12.96 13.59
C ASP A 257 -6.70 14.22 12.71
N ASP A 258 -6.04 14.17 11.54
CA ASP A 258 -6.09 15.17 10.47
C ASP A 258 -5.76 14.54 9.11
N LYS A 259 -5.86 15.32 8.03
CA LYS A 259 -5.67 14.82 6.66
C LYS A 259 -4.28 14.23 6.39
N ASN A 260 -3.26 14.50 7.20
CA ASN A 260 -1.94 13.92 6.98
C ASN A 260 -1.83 12.50 7.54
N HIS A 261 -2.64 12.16 8.56
CA HIS A 261 -2.56 10.92 9.33
C HIS A 261 -1.11 10.53 9.68
N LEU A 262 -0.31 11.49 10.15
CA LEU A 262 1.10 11.30 10.44
C LEU A 262 1.26 10.36 11.64
N PRO A 263 2.10 9.31 11.58
CA PRO A 263 2.45 8.55 12.76
C PRO A 263 3.15 9.45 13.78
N VAL A 264 2.53 9.61 14.95
CA VAL A 264 3.06 10.39 16.08
C VAL A 264 3.78 9.49 17.06
N ARG A 265 3.27 8.28 17.25
CA ARG A 265 3.87 7.26 18.13
C ARG A 265 3.61 5.87 17.56
N LEU A 266 4.59 5.00 17.72
CA LEU A 266 4.45 3.57 17.48
C LEU A 266 4.90 2.82 18.73
N ASP A 267 4.08 1.93 19.23
CA ASP A 267 4.44 0.97 20.28
C ASP A 267 4.64 -0.39 19.64
N MET A 268 5.82 -0.97 19.80
CA MET A 268 6.20 -2.27 19.22
C MET A 268 6.41 -3.28 20.33
N PHE A 269 5.69 -4.41 20.25
CA PHE A 269 5.74 -5.51 21.23
C PHE A 269 6.55 -6.67 20.66
N LEU A 270 7.86 -6.60 20.85
CA LEU A 270 8.80 -7.59 20.34
C LEU A 270 8.87 -8.82 21.27
N ASN A 271 9.31 -9.95 20.74
CA ASN A 271 9.47 -11.17 21.55
C ASN A 271 10.49 -11.03 22.68
N PHE A 272 11.39 -10.03 22.61
CA PHE A 272 12.47 -9.80 23.56
C PHE A 272 12.32 -8.47 24.34
N GLY A 273 11.17 -7.79 24.25
CA GLY A 273 10.94 -6.52 24.95
C GLY A 273 9.94 -5.63 24.23
N SER A 274 9.89 -4.37 24.63
CA SER A 274 9.06 -3.36 23.96
C SER A 274 9.91 -2.19 23.51
N ALA A 275 9.54 -1.65 22.35
CA ALA A 275 10.15 -0.46 21.79
C ALA A 275 9.07 0.56 21.49
N LYS A 276 9.43 1.84 21.52
CA LYS A 276 8.56 2.94 21.14
C LYS A 276 9.28 3.86 20.18
N ALA A 277 8.59 4.30 19.15
CA ALA A 277 9.04 5.39 18.30
C ALA A 277 8.16 6.60 18.58
N PHE A 278 8.76 7.76 18.83
CA PHE A 278 8.03 9.01 19.02
C PHE A 278 8.45 10.02 17.96
N LEU A 279 7.48 10.71 17.39
CA LEU A 279 7.70 11.79 16.44
C LEU A 279 8.58 12.87 17.08
N ASN A 280 9.66 13.21 16.41
CA ASN A 280 10.62 14.24 16.80
C ASN A 280 10.51 15.45 15.87
N ASP A 281 10.45 15.25 14.56
CA ASP A 281 10.32 16.35 13.60
C ASP A 281 9.51 15.92 12.38
N VAL A 282 8.81 16.87 11.76
CA VAL A 282 8.11 16.66 10.49
C VAL A 282 8.19 17.92 9.62
N ARG A 283 8.59 17.72 8.37
CA ARG A 283 8.64 18.77 7.35
C ARG A 283 8.14 18.24 6.01
N GLY A 284 7.69 19.15 5.14
CA GLY A 284 7.19 18.80 3.81
C GLY A 284 5.84 18.06 3.81
N HIS A 285 5.13 18.04 4.95
CA HIS A 285 3.78 17.48 5.04
C HIS A 285 2.81 18.23 4.11
N ARG A 286 1.78 17.53 3.63
CA ARG A 286 0.89 18.03 2.57
C ARG A 286 -0.14 19.03 3.07
N HIS A 287 -0.66 18.84 4.29
CA HIS A 287 -1.74 19.64 4.86
C HIS A 287 -1.33 20.26 6.20
N PRO A 288 -1.91 21.40 6.60
CA PRO A 288 -1.69 21.94 7.95
C PRO A 288 -1.99 20.91 9.05
N LEU A 289 -1.19 20.92 10.12
CA LEU A 289 -1.32 20.01 11.27
C LEU A 289 -2.48 20.43 12.19
N THR A 290 -3.72 20.22 11.73
CA THR A 290 -4.93 20.61 12.48
C THR A 290 -5.16 19.76 13.74
N SER A 291 -4.48 18.61 13.86
CA SER A 291 -4.54 17.72 15.02
C SER A 291 -3.85 18.26 16.28
N ILE A 292 -3.04 19.32 16.17
CA ILE A 292 -2.35 19.92 17.33
C ILE A 292 -3.38 20.40 18.36
N VAL A 293 -3.17 20.02 19.61
CA VAL A 293 -3.96 20.48 20.77
C VAL A 293 -3.35 21.80 21.25
N LYS A 294 -4.18 22.83 21.35
CA LYS A 294 -3.82 24.15 21.86
C LYS A 294 -4.02 24.22 23.38
#